data_AF-A0A3G7U2D2-F1
#
_entry.id   AF-A0A3G7U2D2-F1
#
_cell.length_a   1.000
_cell.length_b   1.000
_cell.length_c   1.000
_cell.angle_alpha   90.00
_cell.angle_beta   90.00
_cell.angle_gamma   90.00
#
_symmetry.space_group_name_H-M   'P 1'
#
loop_
_entity.id
_entity.type
_entity.pdbx_description
1 polymer ?
#
loop_
_entity_poly.entity_id
_entity_poly.type
_entity_poly.pdbx_seq_one_letter_code
_entity_poly.pdbx_strand_id
1 'polypeptide(L)'
;MSSVRTWYIGVYGGEAQARTCSPHPNEVIRDREGDTFVLSRDHMAREAELKEGITKHWQIVCDQRAKIDALQALLTAADELADVLEGLLLQTNELLYAIQGDPGSVPSSAIDAMRGRVFEALKRSKPPTCTWSEGGFSWHTGCGKEWQFTDGGLPAENGMHFCHSCGKTLVVESAESA
;
A
#
# COMPACT_ATOMS: atom_id res chain seq x y z
N MET A 1 47.41 -1.64 23.93
CA MET A 1 47.17 -1.22 22.53
C MET A 1 46.87 -2.48 21.72
N SER A 2 45.60 -2.70 21.37
CA SER A 2 45.16 -3.89 20.64
C SER A 2 45.79 -3.88 19.25
N SER A 3 46.62 -4.87 18.92
CA SER A 3 47.27 -4.98 17.62
C SER A 3 46.21 -5.15 16.53
N VAL A 4 45.99 -4.12 15.71
CA VAL A 4 45.13 -4.22 14.53
C VAL A 4 45.86 -5.08 13.51
N ARG A 5 45.30 -6.27 13.19
CA ARG A 5 45.83 -7.12 12.12
C ARG A 5 45.16 -6.72 10.82
N THR A 6 45.97 -6.26 9.89
CA THR A 6 45.55 -5.92 8.53
C THR A 6 45.52 -7.19 7.69
N TRP A 7 44.43 -7.41 6.95
CA TRP A 7 44.26 -8.57 6.07
C TRP A 7 44.09 -8.09 4.62
N TYR A 8 44.72 -8.80 3.70
CA TYR A 8 44.55 -8.66 2.27
C TYR A 8 43.64 -9.79 1.77
N ILE A 9 42.58 -9.46 1.04
CA ILE A 9 41.70 -10.43 0.41
C ILE A 9 41.78 -10.21 -1.10
N GLY A 10 42.22 -11.24 -1.82
CA GLY A 10 42.35 -11.20 -3.28
C GLY A 10 42.21 -12.59 -3.90
N VAL A 11 42.10 -12.64 -5.23
CA VAL A 11 42.03 -13.89 -5.99
C VAL A 11 43.43 -14.28 -6.44
N TYR A 12 43.95 -15.41 -5.95
CA TYR A 12 45.26 -15.92 -6.33
C TYR A 12 45.13 -17.32 -6.90
N GLY A 13 45.60 -17.52 -8.13
CA GLY A 13 45.44 -18.80 -8.83
C GLY A 13 43.99 -19.19 -9.14
N GLY A 14 43.06 -18.22 -9.16
CA GLY A 14 41.64 -18.45 -9.43
C GLY A 14 40.77 -18.68 -8.18
N GLU A 15 41.35 -18.68 -6.98
CA GLU A 15 40.62 -18.84 -5.72
C GLU A 15 40.73 -17.60 -4.83
N ALA A 16 39.63 -17.24 -4.15
CA ALA A 16 39.62 -16.15 -3.18
C ALA A 16 40.36 -16.57 -1.90
N GLN A 17 41.38 -15.81 -1.51
CA GLN A 17 42.21 -16.09 -0.34
C GLN A 17 42.34 -14.84 0.54
N ALA A 18 42.30 -15.01 1.87
CA ALA A 18 42.60 -13.98 2.86
C ALA A 18 43.98 -14.24 3.48
N ARG A 19 44.89 -13.25 3.42
CA ARG A 19 46.25 -13.34 3.97
C ARG A 19 46.51 -12.20 4.95
N THR A 20 47.27 -12.48 6.00
CA THR A 20 47.70 -11.46 6.96
C THR A 20 48.80 -10.62 6.32
N CYS A 21 48.69 -9.30 6.36
CA CYS A 21 49.76 -8.43 5.88
C CYS A 21 50.96 -8.60 6.83
N SER A 22 51.97 -9.35 6.40
CA SER A 22 53.19 -9.55 7.18
C SER A 22 54.05 -8.28 7.11
N PRO A 23 54.73 -7.86 8.20
CA PRO A 23 55.51 -6.61 8.22
C PRO A 23 56.85 -6.71 7.48
N HIS A 24 57.05 -7.70 6.60
CA HIS A 24 58.33 -7.92 5.95
C HIS A 24 58.53 -6.99 4.74
N PRO A 25 59.68 -6.29 4.65
CA PRO A 25 59.92 -5.23 3.67
C PRO A 25 59.99 -5.68 2.21
N ASN A 26 59.93 -6.99 1.94
CA ASN A 26 60.15 -7.57 0.62
C ASN A 26 58.92 -8.25 0.01
N GLU A 27 57.77 -8.22 0.70
CA GLU A 27 56.51 -8.78 0.18
C GLU A 27 55.72 -7.69 -0.55
N VAL A 28 55.97 -7.55 -1.86
CA VAL A 28 55.25 -6.58 -2.70
C VAL A 28 53.86 -7.14 -3.03
N ILE A 29 52.88 -6.82 -2.19
CA ILE A 29 51.47 -6.98 -2.55
C ILE A 29 51.16 -5.91 -3.61
N ARG A 30 50.72 -6.33 -4.80
CA ARG A 30 50.41 -5.38 -5.88
C ARG A 30 49.15 -4.60 -5.51
N ASP A 31 49.25 -3.28 -5.39
CA ASP A 31 48.17 -2.32 -5.06
C ASP A 31 46.90 -2.42 -5.94
N ARG A 32 46.90 -3.22 -7.01
CA ARG A 32 45.80 -3.23 -7.98
C ARG A 32 44.70 -4.27 -7.71
N GLU A 33 44.84 -5.14 -6.71
CA GLU A 33 43.96 -6.33 -6.60
C GLU A 33 43.43 -6.67 -5.19
N GLY A 34 43.42 -5.74 -4.23
CA GLY A 34 42.74 -6.02 -2.97
C GLY A 34 42.48 -4.81 -2.08
N ASP A 35 41.29 -4.79 -1.51
CA ASP A 35 40.87 -3.84 -0.49
C ASP A 35 41.41 -4.26 0.87
N THR A 36 41.83 -3.28 1.66
CA THR A 36 42.33 -3.48 3.02
C THR A 36 41.18 -3.34 4.03
N PHE A 37 40.91 -4.38 4.82
CA PHE A 37 39.83 -4.36 5.83
C PHE A 37 40.35 -4.59 7.25
N VAL A 38 39.73 -3.92 8.22
CA VAL A 38 39.91 -4.13 9.66
C VAL A 38 38.67 -4.85 10.20
N LEU A 39 38.81 -6.18 10.39
CA LEU A 39 37.71 -7.09 10.74
C LEU A 39 36.77 -6.58 11.84
N SER A 40 37.27 -5.92 12.90
CA SER A 40 36.40 -5.48 14.00
C SER A 40 35.54 -4.26 13.66
N ARG A 41 36.03 -3.34 12.82
CA ARG A 41 35.30 -2.12 12.46
C ARG A 41 34.39 -2.37 11.27
N ASP A 42 34.88 -3.12 10.29
CA ASP A 42 34.16 -3.38 9.05
C ASP A 42 33.05 -4.43 9.26
N HIS A 43 33.23 -5.41 10.16
CA HIS A 43 32.16 -6.33 10.54
C HIS A 43 30.99 -5.60 11.22
N MET A 44 31.26 -4.69 12.16
CA MET A 44 30.19 -3.94 12.82
C MET A 44 29.44 -3.04 11.83
N ALA A 45 30.15 -2.38 10.90
CA ALA A 45 29.53 -1.58 9.86
C ALA A 45 28.66 -2.45 8.92
N ARG A 46 29.17 -3.60 8.48
CA ARG A 46 28.43 -4.53 7.61
C ARG A 46 27.20 -5.12 8.30
N GLU A 47 27.31 -5.44 9.59
CA GLU A 47 26.19 -5.94 10.40
C GLU A 47 25.11 -4.87 10.58
N ALA A 48 25.51 -3.61 10.78
CA ALA A 48 24.58 -2.48 10.86
C ALA A 48 23.85 -2.25 9.53
N GLU A 49 24.58 -2.22 8.41
CA GLU A 49 24.01 -2.11 7.06
C GLU A 49 23.01 -3.24 6.77
N LEU A 50 23.36 -4.48 7.13
CA LEU A 50 22.49 -5.64 6.94
C LEU A 50 21.22 -5.52 7.80
N LYS A 51 21.35 -5.13 9.07
CA LYS A 51 20.21 -4.92 9.98
C LYS A 51 19.28 -3.82 9.46
N GLU A 52 19.84 -2.71 8.98
CA GLU A 52 19.06 -1.62 8.38
C GLU A 52 18.34 -2.10 7.12
N GLY A 53 19.04 -2.83 6.25
CA GLY A 53 18.48 -3.41 5.03
C GLY A 53 17.31 -4.36 5.31
N ILE A 54 17.47 -5.27 6.28
CA ILE A 54 16.41 -6.19 6.72
C ILE A 54 15.22 -5.41 7.28
N THR A 55 15.47 -4.37 8.08
CA THR A 55 14.41 -3.54 8.67
C THR A 55 13.59 -2.82 7.60
N LYS A 56 14.26 -2.19 6.62
CA LYS A 56 13.61 -1.55 5.48
C LYS A 56 12.80 -2.55 4.66
N HIS A 57 13.38 -3.72 4.38
CA HIS A 57 12.69 -4.77 3.63
C HIS A 57 11.45 -5.29 4.37
N TRP A 58 11.57 -5.50 5.69
CA TRP A 58 10.45 -5.89 6.54
C TRP A 58 9.31 -4.87 6.48
N GLN A 59 9.62 -3.57 6.54
CA GLN A 59 8.61 -2.53 6.41
C GLN A 59 7.87 -2.60 5.07
N ILE A 60 8.59 -2.80 3.97
CA ILE A 60 7.98 -2.96 2.64
C ILE A 60 7.03 -4.16 2.61
N VAL A 61 7.42 -5.29 3.22
CA VAL A 61 6.59 -6.49 3.30
C VAL A 61 5.33 -6.23 4.12
N CYS A 62 5.44 -5.55 5.27
CA CYS A 62 4.29 -5.15 6.09
C CYS A 62 3.33 -4.24 5.33
N ASP A 63 3.85 -3.23 4.62
CA ASP A 63 3.03 -2.30 3.84
C ASP A 63 2.32 -3.02 2.68
N GLN A 64 3.00 -3.94 2.01
CA GLN A 64 2.39 -4.78 0.98
C GLN A 64 1.32 -5.70 1.56
N ARG A 65 1.56 -6.27 2.74
CA ARG A 65 0.58 -7.12 3.42
C ARG A 65 -0.69 -6.34 3.76
N ALA A 66 -0.56 -5.13 4.30
CA ALA A 66 -1.70 -4.27 4.58
C ALA A 66 -2.53 -3.96 3.32
N LYS A 67 -1.88 -3.74 2.17
CA LYS A 67 -2.56 -3.54 0.89
C LYS A 67 -3.30 -4.80 0.44
N ILE A 68 -2.71 -5.97 0.60
CA ILE A 68 -3.36 -7.25 0.26
C ILE A 68 -4.60 -7.45 1.13
N ASP A 69 -4.49 -7.25 2.44
CA ASP A 69 -5.62 -7.42 3.37
C ASP A 69 -6.75 -6.42 3.03
N ALA A 70 -6.41 -5.17 2.66
CA ALA A 70 -7.40 -4.19 2.20
C ALA A 70 -8.09 -4.59 0.88
N LEU A 71 -7.33 -5.13 -0.09
CA LEU A 71 -7.90 -5.64 -1.34
C LEU A 71 -8.80 -6.86 -1.11
N GLN A 72 -8.42 -7.74 -0.19
CA GLN A 72 -9.24 -8.90 0.20
C GLN A 72 -10.57 -8.44 0.82
N ALA A 73 -10.55 -7.47 1.72
CA ALA A 73 -11.77 -6.91 2.30
C ALA A 73 -12.69 -6.31 1.23
N LEU A 74 -12.13 -5.61 0.22
CA LEU A 74 -12.90 -5.08 -0.91
C LEU A 74 -13.51 -6.21 -1.76
N LEU A 75 -12.76 -7.28 -2.00
CA LEU A 75 -13.25 -8.43 -2.76
C LEU A 75 -14.41 -9.12 -2.04
N THR A 76 -14.29 -9.33 -0.72
CA THR A 76 -15.37 -9.89 0.10
C THR A 76 -16.62 -9.01 0.07
N ALA A 77 -16.48 -7.70 0.21
CA ALA A 77 -17.62 -6.79 0.12
C ALA A 77 -18.29 -6.81 -1.28
N ALA A 78 -17.50 -7.00 -2.34
CA ALA A 78 -18.03 -7.14 -3.70
C ALA A 78 -18.77 -8.47 -3.90
N ASP A 79 -18.28 -9.56 -3.31
CA ASP A 79 -18.92 -10.88 -3.34
C ASP A 79 -20.29 -10.85 -2.64
N GLU A 80 -20.35 -10.27 -1.44
CA GLU A 80 -21.61 -10.07 -0.72
C GLU A 80 -22.63 -9.23 -1.53
N LEU A 81 -22.14 -8.24 -2.29
CA LEU A 81 -23.00 -7.44 -3.17
C LEU A 81 -23.51 -8.27 -4.36
N ALA A 82 -22.68 -9.14 -4.92
CA ALA A 82 -23.06 -10.03 -6.02
C ALA A 82 -24.18 -11.00 -5.59
N ASP A 83 -24.07 -11.58 -4.40
CA ASP A 83 -25.12 -12.44 -3.82
C ASP A 83 -26.46 -11.70 -3.67
N VAL A 84 -26.42 -10.43 -3.25
CA VAL A 84 -27.62 -9.60 -3.15
C VAL A 84 -28.22 -9.35 -4.53
N LEU A 85 -27.40 -9.02 -5.53
CA LEU A 85 -27.85 -8.79 -6.90
C LEU A 85 -28.45 -10.04 -7.52
N GLU A 86 -27.82 -11.20 -7.35
CA GLU A 86 -28.37 -12.48 -7.81
C GLU A 86 -29.72 -12.76 -7.16
N GLY A 87 -29.81 -12.59 -5.84
CA GLY A 87 -31.06 -12.76 -5.12
C GLY A 87 -32.18 -11.78 -5.51
N LEU A 88 -31.83 -10.59 -6.02
CA LEU A 88 -32.79 -9.62 -6.55
C LEU A 88 -33.22 -9.97 -7.98
N LEU A 89 -32.30 -10.45 -8.81
CA LEU A 89 -32.61 -10.91 -10.17
C LEU A 89 -33.58 -12.08 -10.15
N LEU A 90 -33.37 -13.05 -9.24
CA LEU A 90 -34.29 -14.17 -9.05
C LEU A 90 -35.69 -13.69 -8.63
N GLN A 91 -35.79 -12.80 -7.64
CA GLN A 91 -37.08 -12.23 -7.22
C GLN A 91 -37.75 -11.42 -8.33
N THR A 92 -36.99 -10.65 -9.11
CA THR A 92 -37.52 -9.88 -10.23
C THR A 92 -38.08 -10.79 -11.32
N ASN A 93 -37.39 -11.91 -11.62
CA ASN A 93 -37.87 -12.92 -12.55
C ASN A 93 -39.17 -13.58 -12.05
N GLU A 94 -39.28 -13.92 -10.77
CA GLU A 94 -40.53 -14.45 -10.20
C GLU A 94 -41.70 -13.46 -10.35
N LEU A 95 -41.46 -12.17 -10.07
CA LEU A 95 -42.47 -11.14 -10.24
C LEU A 95 -42.87 -10.97 -11.71
N LEU A 96 -41.92 -11.05 -12.64
CA LEU A 96 -42.20 -11.04 -14.09
C LEU A 96 -43.14 -12.18 -14.49
N TYR A 97 -42.91 -13.40 -14.00
CA TYR A 97 -43.81 -14.53 -14.25
C TYR A 97 -45.19 -14.32 -13.63
N ALA A 98 -45.28 -13.74 -12.42
CA ALA A 98 -46.54 -13.44 -11.76
C ALA A 98 -47.38 -12.40 -12.54
N ILE A 99 -46.75 -11.35 -13.06
CA ILE A 99 -47.40 -10.31 -13.87
C ILE A 99 -47.95 -10.88 -15.19
N GLN A 100 -47.25 -11.84 -15.81
CA GLN A 100 -47.70 -12.50 -17.04
C GLN A 100 -48.97 -13.36 -16.82
N GLY A 101 -49.22 -13.83 -15.59
CA GLY A 101 -50.42 -14.59 -15.22
C GLY A 101 -51.59 -13.73 -14.73
N ASP A 102 -51.31 -12.72 -13.90
CA ASP A 102 -52.28 -11.72 -13.40
C ASP A 102 -51.56 -10.42 -12.99
N PRO A 103 -51.71 -9.32 -13.75
CA PRO A 103 -51.03 -8.04 -13.51
C PRO A 103 -51.35 -7.37 -12.17
N GLY A 104 -52.45 -7.75 -11.51
CA GLY A 104 -52.84 -7.20 -10.20
C GLY A 104 -52.14 -7.87 -9.00
N SER A 105 -51.35 -8.92 -9.24
CA SER A 105 -50.86 -9.82 -8.19
C SER A 105 -49.57 -9.39 -7.50
N VAL A 106 -48.84 -8.39 -7.99
CA VAL A 106 -47.57 -7.97 -7.35
C VAL A 106 -47.86 -7.16 -6.10
N PRO A 107 -47.57 -7.69 -4.90
CA PRO A 107 -47.85 -6.98 -3.67
C PRO A 107 -46.76 -5.93 -3.42
N SER A 108 -47.16 -4.72 -2.99
CA SER A 108 -46.23 -3.64 -2.63
C SER A 108 -45.15 -4.08 -1.64
N SER A 109 -45.49 -5.02 -0.74
CA SER A 109 -44.56 -5.61 0.23
C SER A 109 -43.37 -6.34 -0.41
N ALA A 110 -43.53 -6.92 -1.60
CA ALA A 110 -42.43 -7.56 -2.33
C ALA A 110 -41.44 -6.51 -2.86
N ILE A 111 -41.95 -5.39 -3.36
CA ILE A 111 -41.13 -4.25 -3.82
C ILE A 111 -40.39 -3.62 -2.64
N ASP A 112 -41.07 -3.41 -1.52
CA ASP A 112 -40.48 -2.85 -0.30
C ASP A 112 -39.41 -3.78 0.29
N ALA A 113 -39.62 -5.10 0.24
CA ALA A 113 -38.63 -6.09 0.65
C ALA A 113 -37.36 -6.04 -0.22
N MET A 114 -37.50 -5.95 -1.54
CA MET A 114 -36.35 -5.80 -2.45
C MET A 114 -35.61 -4.49 -2.18
N ARG A 115 -36.33 -3.37 -2.01
CA ARG A 115 -35.72 -2.07 -1.69
C ARG A 115 -34.97 -2.10 -0.35
N GLY A 116 -35.51 -2.77 0.66
CA GLY A 116 -34.84 -2.97 1.95
C GLY A 116 -33.53 -3.75 1.83
N ARG A 117 -33.51 -4.84 1.05
CA ARG A 117 -32.29 -5.64 0.79
C ARG A 117 -31.20 -4.81 0.10
N VAL A 118 -31.58 -4.03 -0.91
CA VAL A 118 -30.64 -3.11 -1.61
C VAL A 118 -30.08 -2.07 -0.64
N PHE A 119 -30.95 -1.45 0.17
CA PHE A 119 -30.54 -0.39 1.09
C PHE A 119 -29.58 -0.89 2.17
N GLU A 120 -29.84 -2.06 2.75
CA GLU A 120 -28.95 -2.65 3.75
C GLU A 120 -27.63 -3.13 3.14
N ALA A 121 -27.62 -3.62 1.90
CA ALA A 121 -26.38 -3.93 1.18
C ALA A 121 -25.54 -2.68 0.92
N LEU A 122 -26.18 -1.57 0.52
CA LEU A 122 -25.52 -0.28 0.30
C LEU A 122 -24.99 0.36 1.58
N LYS A 123 -25.63 0.13 2.73
CA LYS A 123 -25.10 0.58 4.02
C LYS A 123 -23.82 -0.15 4.43
N ARG A 124 -23.74 -1.44 4.10
CA ARG A 124 -22.57 -2.28 4.44
C ARG A 124 -21.36 -1.94 3.58
N SER A 125 -21.57 -1.46 2.36
CA SER A 125 -20.48 -0.94 1.53
C SER A 125 -20.11 0.48 1.97
N LYS A 126 -18.91 0.63 2.55
CA LYS A 126 -18.37 1.96 2.83
C LYS A 126 -18.11 2.64 1.48
N PRO A 127 -18.67 3.83 1.21
CA PRO A 127 -18.40 4.52 -0.05
C PRO A 127 -16.90 4.75 -0.16
N PRO A 128 -16.28 4.45 -1.31
CA PRO A 128 -14.86 4.64 -1.48
C PRO A 128 -14.55 6.14 -1.30
N THR A 129 -13.63 6.44 -0.38
CA THR A 129 -13.19 7.80 -0.10
C THR A 129 -11.92 8.13 -0.87
N CYS A 130 -11.69 9.43 -1.11
CA CYS A 130 -10.44 9.97 -1.61
C CYS A 130 -9.97 11.00 -0.59
N THR A 131 -8.90 10.66 0.12
CA THR A 131 -8.31 11.53 1.13
C THR A 131 -7.57 12.67 0.46
N TRP A 132 -7.78 13.90 0.92
CA TRP A 132 -7.08 15.10 0.47
C TRP A 132 -6.24 15.62 1.63
N SER A 133 -4.96 15.86 1.38
CA SER A 133 -4.00 16.37 2.36
C SER A 133 -3.35 17.65 1.85
N GLU A 134 -3.05 18.56 2.75
CA GLU A 134 -2.45 19.86 2.42
C GLU A 134 -0.97 19.70 2.00
N GLY A 135 -0.62 20.29 0.86
CA GLY A 135 0.72 20.30 0.24
C GLY A 135 1.35 21.70 0.21
N GLY A 136 0.91 22.61 1.09
CA GLY A 136 1.39 24.00 1.18
C GLY A 136 0.62 24.96 0.27
N PHE A 137 0.80 24.87 -1.05
CA PHE A 137 0.05 25.69 -2.03
C PHE A 137 -0.92 24.88 -2.90
N SER A 138 -0.96 23.56 -2.67
CA SER A 138 -1.76 22.59 -3.41
C SER A 138 -2.30 21.54 -2.45
N TRP A 139 -3.20 20.71 -2.97
CA TRP A 139 -3.83 19.59 -2.30
C TRP A 139 -3.38 18.31 -2.98
N HIS A 140 -2.77 17.42 -2.21
CA HIS A 140 -2.46 16.06 -2.66
C HIS A 140 -3.67 15.17 -2.41
N THR A 141 -4.03 14.36 -3.40
CA THR A 141 -5.20 13.47 -3.31
C THR A 141 -4.77 12.02 -3.23
N GLY A 142 -5.55 11.19 -2.54
CA GLY A 142 -5.32 9.76 -2.40
C GLY A 142 -5.39 8.99 -3.72
N CYS A 143 -5.95 9.59 -4.77
CA CYS A 143 -5.90 9.06 -6.13
C CYS A 143 -4.66 9.51 -6.93
N GLY A 144 -3.71 10.21 -6.32
CA GLY A 144 -2.44 10.61 -6.93
C GLY A 144 -2.52 11.83 -7.86
N LYS A 145 -3.58 12.63 -7.75
CA LYS A 145 -3.67 13.94 -8.42
C LYS A 145 -3.34 15.07 -7.45
N GLU A 146 -2.89 16.17 -8.03
CA GLU A 146 -2.65 17.42 -7.33
C GLU A 146 -3.70 18.44 -7.76
N TRP A 147 -4.26 19.17 -6.79
CA TRP A 147 -5.28 20.18 -7.00
C TRP A 147 -4.82 21.50 -6.41
N GLN A 148 -5.18 22.61 -7.06
CA GLN A 148 -4.95 23.94 -6.54
C GLN A 148 -6.21 24.77 -6.77
N PHE A 149 -6.66 25.48 -5.73
CA PHE A 149 -7.73 26.46 -5.86
C PHE A 149 -7.11 27.80 -6.21
N THR A 150 -7.66 28.50 -7.21
CA THR A 150 -7.15 29.79 -7.68
C THR A 150 -7.14 30.86 -6.58
N ASP A 151 -8.13 30.81 -5.68
CA ASP A 151 -8.28 31.75 -4.57
C ASP A 151 -7.77 31.16 -3.23
N GLY A 152 -7.13 29.99 -3.28
CA GLY A 152 -6.73 29.24 -2.08
C GLY A 152 -7.92 28.66 -1.29
N GLY A 153 -7.69 28.37 -0.01
CA GLY A 153 -8.73 27.89 0.91
C GLY A 153 -8.90 26.37 0.98
N LEU A 154 -9.82 25.96 1.85
CA LEU A 154 -10.12 24.56 2.11
C LEU A 154 -11.00 23.96 0.99
N PRO A 155 -10.95 22.64 0.76
CA PRO A 155 -11.84 21.98 -0.20
C PRO A 155 -13.32 22.25 0.09
N ALA A 156 -13.70 22.27 1.37
CA ALA A 156 -15.07 22.55 1.79
C ALA A 156 -15.54 23.97 1.43
N GLU A 157 -14.66 24.98 1.55
CA GLU A 157 -14.96 26.37 1.20
C GLU A 157 -15.15 26.54 -0.31
N ASN A 158 -14.47 25.70 -1.09
CA ASN A 158 -14.57 25.64 -2.54
C ASN A 158 -15.68 24.70 -3.03
N GLY A 159 -16.57 24.23 -2.14
CA GLY A 159 -17.71 23.35 -2.49
C GLY A 159 -17.31 21.93 -2.93
N MET A 160 -16.10 21.48 -2.56
CA MET A 160 -15.59 20.17 -2.95
C MET A 160 -16.04 19.10 -1.95
N HIS A 161 -17.01 18.28 -2.34
CA HIS A 161 -17.51 17.13 -1.56
C HIS A 161 -17.10 15.77 -2.13
N PHE A 162 -16.61 15.74 -3.37
CA PHE A 162 -16.10 14.55 -4.05
C PHE A 162 -14.85 14.91 -4.86
N CYS A 163 -13.98 13.92 -5.07
CA CYS A 163 -12.81 14.08 -5.89
C CYS A 163 -13.23 14.07 -7.38
N HIS A 164 -13.02 15.19 -8.06
CA HIS A 164 -13.38 15.34 -9.48
C HIS A 164 -12.52 14.46 -10.42
N SER A 165 -11.39 13.92 -9.95
CA SER A 165 -10.60 12.98 -10.75
C SER A 165 -11.07 11.53 -10.67
N CYS A 166 -11.55 11.06 -9.51
CA CYS A 166 -11.88 9.64 -9.31
C CYS A 166 -13.32 9.37 -8.85
N GLY A 167 -14.15 10.41 -8.69
CA GLY A 167 -15.56 10.33 -8.32
C GLY A 167 -15.85 9.92 -6.87
N LYS A 168 -14.82 9.59 -6.09
CA LYS A 168 -14.92 9.14 -4.69
C LYS A 168 -15.25 10.30 -3.74
N THR A 169 -15.92 10.01 -2.63
CA THR A 169 -16.23 11.00 -1.58
C THR A 169 -14.95 11.62 -1.03
N LEU A 170 -14.89 12.95 -0.97
CA LEU A 170 -13.71 13.67 -0.50
C LEU A 170 -13.67 13.63 1.03
N VAL A 171 -12.52 13.28 1.59
CA VAL A 171 -12.24 13.36 3.03
C VAL A 171 -10.98 14.19 3.21
N VAL A 172 -11.00 15.23 4.04
CA VAL A 172 -9.80 16.03 4.33
C VAL A 172 -9.09 15.44 5.54
N GLU A 173 -7.79 15.19 5.44
CA GLU A 173 -6.97 14.88 6.62
C GLU A 173 -6.75 16.16 7.43
N SER A 174 -7.43 16.27 8.57
CA SER A 174 -7.16 17.31 9.55
C SER A 174 -5.76 17.10 10.13
N ALA A 175 -4.91 18.11 10.11
CA ALA A 175 -3.69 18.12 10.92
C ALA A 175 -4.09 18.27 12.41
N GLU A 176 -4.52 17.19 13.06
CA GLU A 176 -4.53 17.14 14.52
C GLU A 176 -3.08 17.01 14.99
N SER A 177 -2.59 18.09 15.59
CA SER A 177 -1.29 18.25 16.20
C SER A 177 -1.02 17.15 17.23
N ALA A 178 0.00 16.34 16.96
CA ALA A 178 0.67 15.48 17.94
C ALA A 178 1.79 16.23 18.66
#